data_AF-A0A957TC86-F1
#
_entry.id   AF-A0A957TC86-F1
#
_cell.length_a   1.000
_cell.length_b   1.000
_cell.length_c   1.000
_cell.angle_alpha   90.00
_cell.angle_beta   90.00
_cell.angle_gamma   90.00
#
_symmetry.space_group_name_H-M   'P 1'
#
loop_
_entity.id
_entity.type
_entity.pdbx_description
1 polymer ?
#
loop_
_entity_poly.entity_id
_entity_poly.type
_entity_poly.pdbx_seq_one_letter_code
_entity_poly.pdbx_strand_id
1 'polypeptide(L)'
;MKKLILLVLLFITACANSKEEKTILDRANCILPCWNGIIAGKTTKDELINILKNSLDIDQKSIKITNEPWNMFDNQIYFSFHQIWTLNQKPRERGNAYLKNDKVSKLALCGEIKTTIGDIVEQAGEPKDIISGDNFYGGRTVILTNLSIGISYSYTTDLDKLEITPDTQISCLEIFDPLLYDDMLEAKFFSNGYYNAEETLKAQYPWNGYGNLDEKYPPR
;
A
#
# COMPACT_ATOMS: atom_id res chain seq x y z
N MET A 1 -4.07 -51.77 21.08
CA MET A 1 -3.72 -50.45 21.68
C MET A 1 -2.53 -49.75 21.03
N LYS A 2 -1.37 -50.38 20.78
CA LYS A 2 -0.21 -49.71 20.14
C LYS A 2 -0.46 -49.11 18.74
N LYS A 3 -1.32 -49.71 17.91
CA LYS A 3 -1.66 -49.19 16.58
C LYS A 3 -2.57 -47.95 16.59
N LEU A 4 -3.31 -47.72 17.68
CA LEU A 4 -4.21 -46.56 17.81
C LEU A 4 -3.43 -45.28 18.14
N ILE A 5 -2.35 -45.41 18.91
CA ILE A 5 -1.48 -44.30 19.33
C ILE A 5 -0.71 -43.72 18.12
N LEU A 6 -0.31 -44.56 17.17
CA LEU A 6 0.41 -44.13 15.96
C LEU A 6 -0.49 -43.29 15.02
N LEU A 7 -1.79 -43.58 14.97
CA LEU A 7 -2.75 -42.87 14.13
C LEU A 7 -3.06 -41.48 14.69
N VAL A 8 -3.13 -41.35 16.02
CA VAL A 8 -3.34 -40.06 16.69
C VAL A 8 -2.15 -39.13 16.48
N LEU A 9 -0.90 -39.64 16.55
CA LEU A 9 0.32 -38.86 16.32
C LEU A 9 0.43 -38.27 14.89
N LEU A 10 -0.09 -38.96 13.87
CA LEU A 10 -0.10 -38.48 12.48
C LEU A 10 -1.08 -37.31 12.24
N PHE A 11 -2.15 -37.21 13.04
CA PHE A 11 -3.10 -36.09 12.94
C PHE A 11 -2.58 -34.81 13.60
N ILE A 12 -1.71 -34.91 14.62
CA ILE A 12 -1.20 -33.72 15.34
C ILE A 12 -0.13 -32.97 14.53
N THR A 13 0.61 -33.65 13.66
CA THR A 13 1.61 -32.99 12.78
C THR A 13 1.00 -32.32 11.55
N ALA A 14 -0.27 -32.62 11.21
CA ALA A 14 -0.92 -32.05 10.04
C ALA A 14 -1.48 -30.62 10.27
N CYS A 15 -1.61 -30.18 11.53
CA CYS A 15 -2.15 -28.86 11.86
C CYS A 15 -1.10 -27.76 12.08
N ALA A 16 0.20 -28.06 11.94
CA ALA A 16 1.27 -27.12 12.31
C ALA A 16 1.81 -26.26 11.16
N ASN A 17 1.27 -26.36 9.94
CA ASN A 17 1.76 -25.61 8.78
C ASN A 17 0.68 -24.70 8.18
N SER A 18 0.03 -23.86 9.00
CA SER A 18 -0.48 -22.61 8.44
C SER A 18 0.74 -21.79 8.06
N LYS A 19 1.16 -21.85 6.79
CA LYS A 19 2.15 -20.92 6.25
C LYS A 19 1.64 -19.53 6.58
N GLU A 20 2.33 -18.86 7.49
CA GLU A 20 2.06 -17.48 7.85
C GLU A 20 2.06 -16.67 6.55
N GLU A 21 0.95 -15.98 6.29
CA GLU A 21 0.79 -15.26 5.04
C GLU A 21 1.67 -14.01 5.09
N LYS A 22 2.75 -14.02 4.29
CA LYS A 22 3.72 -12.92 4.20
C LYS A 22 3.05 -11.60 3.83
N THR A 23 3.41 -10.53 4.54
CA THR A 23 3.02 -9.15 4.22
C THR A 23 3.66 -8.68 2.92
N ILE A 24 3.24 -7.53 2.37
CA ILE A 24 3.91 -6.97 1.19
C ILE A 24 5.36 -6.54 1.48
N LEU A 25 5.65 -6.22 2.74
CA LEU A 25 6.95 -5.83 3.22
C LEU A 25 7.88 -7.04 3.41
N ASP A 26 7.36 -8.18 3.87
CA ASP A 26 8.13 -9.44 3.97
C ASP A 26 8.57 -9.98 2.60
N ARG A 27 7.86 -9.56 1.55
CA ARG A 27 8.16 -9.89 0.15
C ARG A 27 9.10 -8.88 -0.51
N ALA A 28 9.47 -7.80 0.19
CA ALA A 28 10.42 -6.83 -0.31
C ALA A 28 11.87 -7.27 -0.03
N ASN A 29 12.78 -6.98 -0.96
CA ASN A 29 14.21 -7.24 -0.79
C ASN A 29 15.03 -6.02 -0.28
N CYS A 30 14.34 -4.95 0.08
CA CYS A 30 14.92 -3.68 0.51
C CYS A 30 13.97 -2.98 1.49
N ILE A 31 14.50 -2.00 2.23
CA ILE A 31 13.74 -1.21 3.20
C ILE A 31 13.06 -0.05 2.47
N LEU A 32 11.85 0.33 2.93
CA LEU A 32 11.16 1.53 2.44
C LEU A 32 12.07 2.78 2.43
N PRO A 33 11.96 3.68 1.43
CA PRO A 33 10.97 3.75 0.34
C PRO A 33 11.38 2.94 -0.91
N CYS A 34 11.98 1.77 -0.75
CA CYS A 34 12.23 0.82 -1.83
C CYS A 34 11.29 -0.39 -1.71
N TRP A 35 10.84 -0.91 -2.86
CA TRP A 35 10.15 -2.20 -2.92
C TRP A 35 10.72 -3.06 -4.04
N ASN A 36 11.37 -4.17 -3.68
CA ASN A 36 12.01 -5.09 -4.64
C ASN A 36 13.01 -4.42 -5.60
N GLY A 37 13.75 -3.42 -5.12
CA GLY A 37 14.69 -2.61 -5.91
C GLY A 37 14.04 -1.47 -6.70
N ILE A 38 12.71 -1.33 -6.64
CA ILE A 38 11.99 -0.21 -7.27
C ILE A 38 12.07 1.00 -6.34
N ILE A 39 12.68 2.07 -6.84
CA ILE A 39 12.84 3.35 -6.14
C ILE A 39 12.26 4.45 -7.03
N ALA A 40 11.27 5.18 -6.50
CA ALA A 40 10.67 6.28 -7.23
C ALA A 40 11.70 7.40 -7.54
N GLY A 41 11.58 8.02 -8.71
CA GLY A 41 12.51 9.01 -9.27
C GLY A 41 13.80 8.39 -9.86
N LYS A 42 14.05 7.09 -9.65
CA LYS A 42 15.29 6.42 -10.07
C LYS A 42 15.08 5.28 -11.04
N THR A 43 14.21 4.32 -10.70
CA THR A 43 13.97 3.11 -11.50
C THR A 43 13.34 3.47 -12.84
N THR A 44 13.93 3.01 -13.94
CA THR A 44 13.40 3.24 -15.28
C THR A 44 12.23 2.31 -15.59
N LYS A 45 11.48 2.61 -16.67
CA LYS A 45 10.42 1.73 -17.18
C LYS A 45 10.93 0.32 -17.47
N ASP A 46 12.07 0.21 -18.14
CA ASP A 46 12.63 -1.08 -18.55
C ASP A 46 13.12 -1.89 -17.34
N GLU A 47 13.76 -1.23 -16.37
CA GLU A 47 14.14 -1.84 -15.09
C GLU A 47 12.91 -2.34 -14.33
N LEU A 48 11.86 -1.53 -14.22
CA LEU A 48 10.61 -1.92 -13.58
C LEU A 48 10.00 -3.17 -14.25
N ILE A 49 9.90 -3.19 -15.58
CA ILE A 49 9.35 -4.34 -16.31
C ILE A 49 10.20 -5.59 -16.06
N ASN A 50 11.52 -5.45 -16.02
CA ASN A 50 12.42 -6.56 -15.73
C ASN A 50 12.24 -7.07 -14.29
N ILE A 51 12.12 -6.18 -13.30
CA ILE A 51 11.85 -6.55 -11.90
C ILE A 51 10.53 -7.31 -11.80
N LEU A 52 9.46 -6.77 -12.39
CA LEU A 52 8.13 -7.40 -12.34
C LEU A 52 8.10 -8.76 -13.03
N LYS A 53 8.75 -8.91 -14.18
CA LYS A 53 8.81 -10.20 -14.91
C LYS A 53 9.63 -11.25 -14.17
N ASN A 54 10.65 -10.86 -13.41
CA ASN A 54 11.48 -11.81 -12.67
C ASN A 54 10.99 -12.07 -11.23
N SER A 55 9.93 -11.39 -10.79
CA SER A 55 9.36 -11.61 -9.46
C SER A 55 8.59 -12.92 -9.39
N LEU A 56 8.83 -13.70 -8.33
CA LEU A 56 8.10 -14.95 -8.04
C LEU A 56 6.72 -14.69 -7.43
N ASP A 57 6.44 -13.47 -6.98
CA ASP A 57 5.18 -13.11 -6.33
C ASP A 57 4.18 -12.50 -7.34
N ILE A 58 4.64 -12.05 -8.51
CA ILE A 58 3.83 -11.38 -9.52
C ILE A 58 3.32 -12.36 -10.57
N ASP A 59 2.02 -12.32 -10.85
CA ASP A 59 1.47 -12.99 -12.02
C ASP A 59 1.94 -12.26 -13.29
N GLN A 60 2.95 -12.80 -13.96
CA GLN A 60 3.53 -12.22 -15.17
C GLN A 60 2.48 -11.94 -16.27
N LYS A 61 1.39 -12.71 -16.33
CA LYS A 61 0.32 -12.51 -17.32
C LYS A 61 -0.59 -11.33 -17.00
N SER A 62 -0.54 -10.84 -15.76
CA SER A 62 -1.31 -9.68 -15.30
C SER A 62 -0.65 -8.35 -15.66
N ILE A 63 0.62 -8.35 -16.05
CA ILE A 63 1.39 -7.14 -16.34
C ILE A 63 0.81 -6.47 -17.59
N LYS A 64 0.27 -5.26 -17.43
CA LYS A 64 -0.33 -4.45 -18.49
C LYS A 64 0.27 -3.06 -18.49
N ILE A 65 0.76 -2.64 -19.66
CA ILE A 65 1.30 -1.30 -19.88
C ILE A 65 0.24 -0.50 -20.62
N THR A 66 -0.16 0.65 -20.07
CA THR A 66 -0.98 1.62 -20.80
C THR A 66 -0.06 2.68 -21.37
N ASN A 67 -0.10 2.83 -22.70
CA ASN A 67 0.62 3.90 -23.41
C ASN A 67 -0.22 5.19 -23.48
N GLU A 68 -1.11 5.39 -22.52
CA GLU A 68 -2.01 6.53 -22.45
C GLU A 68 -1.62 7.38 -21.23
N PRO A 69 -1.37 8.68 -21.45
CA PRO A 69 -1.07 9.58 -20.36
C PRO A 69 -2.30 9.73 -19.46
N TRP A 70 -2.05 9.88 -18.16
CA TRP A 70 -3.11 10.13 -17.19
C TRP A 70 -2.64 11.18 -16.20
N ASN A 71 -3.34 12.32 -16.22
CA ASN A 71 -3.00 13.48 -15.41
C ASN A 71 -1.56 13.95 -15.71
N MET A 72 -0.69 14.01 -14.71
CA MET A 72 0.73 14.39 -14.86
C MET A 72 1.67 13.27 -15.33
N PHE A 73 1.17 12.05 -15.52
CA PHE A 73 1.97 10.87 -15.84
C PHE A 73 1.88 10.49 -17.31
N ASP A 74 3.01 10.07 -17.87
CA ASP A 74 3.13 9.69 -19.28
C ASP A 74 2.51 8.32 -19.54
N ASN A 75 2.64 7.39 -18.58
CA ASN A 75 2.21 6.00 -18.72
C ASN A 75 1.87 5.36 -17.36
N GLN A 76 1.19 4.22 -17.39
CA GLN A 76 0.94 3.38 -16.22
C GLN A 76 1.26 1.91 -16.51
N ILE A 77 1.68 1.19 -15.46
CA ILE A 77 1.91 -0.25 -15.50
C ILE A 77 1.15 -0.90 -14.35
N TYR A 78 0.14 -1.70 -14.71
CA TYR A 78 -0.65 -2.48 -13.77
C TYR A 78 -0.10 -3.89 -13.66
N PHE A 79 -0.15 -4.46 -12.47
CA PHE A 79 0.18 -5.86 -12.22
C PHE A 79 -0.59 -6.41 -11.02
N SER A 80 -0.61 -7.73 -10.87
CA SER A 80 -1.28 -8.44 -9.78
C SER A 80 -0.37 -9.49 -9.20
N PHE A 81 -0.56 -9.77 -7.92
CA PHE A 81 0.17 -10.84 -7.24
C PHE A 81 -0.46 -12.20 -7.55
N HIS A 82 0.35 -13.25 -7.49
CA HIS A 82 -0.16 -14.61 -7.54
C HIS A 82 -1.16 -14.83 -6.40
N GLN A 83 -2.35 -15.29 -6.75
CA GLN A 83 -3.41 -15.57 -5.80
C GLN A 83 -3.82 -17.04 -5.86
N ILE A 84 -4.19 -17.58 -4.70
CA ILE A 84 -4.94 -18.82 -4.62
C ILE A 84 -6.32 -18.55 -5.21
N TRP A 85 -6.79 -19.42 -6.11
CA TRP A 85 -8.10 -19.27 -6.77
C TRP A 85 -9.21 -19.01 -5.74
N THR A 86 -9.84 -17.83 -5.82
CA THR A 86 -11.06 -17.51 -5.08
C THR A 86 -12.25 -17.42 -6.03
N LEU A 87 -13.46 -17.70 -5.54
CA LEU A 87 -14.71 -17.64 -6.32
C LEU A 87 -14.95 -16.25 -6.95
N ASN A 88 -14.38 -15.19 -6.39
CA ASN A 88 -14.62 -13.81 -6.80
C ASN A 88 -13.71 -13.33 -7.95
N GLN A 89 -12.77 -14.16 -8.43
CA GLN A 89 -11.84 -13.93 -9.56
C GLN A 89 -10.99 -12.64 -9.54
N LYS A 90 -11.23 -11.69 -8.64
CA LYS A 90 -10.47 -10.44 -8.52
C LYS A 90 -9.20 -10.68 -7.69
N PRO A 91 -8.04 -10.19 -8.15
CA PRO A 91 -6.80 -10.22 -7.37
C PRO A 91 -7.00 -9.48 -6.05
N ARG A 92 -6.70 -10.16 -4.94
CA ARG A 92 -6.74 -9.57 -3.59
C ARG A 92 -5.70 -8.48 -3.42
N GLU A 93 -4.57 -8.60 -4.11
CA GLU A 93 -3.46 -7.66 -4.06
C GLU A 93 -3.11 -7.23 -5.49
N ARG A 94 -2.90 -5.92 -5.67
CA ARG A 94 -2.59 -5.32 -6.97
C ARG A 94 -1.53 -4.26 -6.85
N GLY A 95 -0.76 -4.10 -7.92
CA GLY A 95 0.22 -3.03 -8.05
C GLY A 95 -0.10 -2.12 -9.22
N ASN A 96 0.19 -0.83 -9.05
CA ASN A 96 0.16 0.14 -10.13
C ASN A 96 1.40 1.04 -10.05
N ALA A 97 2.17 1.11 -11.13
CA ALA A 97 3.30 2.02 -11.26
C ALA A 97 2.95 3.12 -12.26
N TYR A 98 3.21 4.36 -11.87
CA TYR A 98 3.02 5.55 -12.68
C TYR A 98 4.38 6.07 -13.15
N LEU A 99 4.49 6.40 -14.43
CA LEU A 99 5.74 6.80 -15.05
C LEU A 99 5.71 8.28 -15.46
N LYS A 100 6.80 9.01 -15.19
CA LYS A 100 7.07 10.34 -15.73
C LYS A 100 8.52 10.37 -16.20
N ASN A 101 8.76 10.86 -17.42
CA ASN A 101 10.10 10.93 -18.03
C ASN A 101 10.84 9.58 -17.99
N ASP A 102 10.14 8.50 -18.37
CA ASP A 102 10.65 7.12 -18.41
C ASP A 102 11.07 6.52 -17.05
N LYS A 103 10.71 7.16 -15.94
CA LYS A 103 11.01 6.68 -14.59
C LYS A 103 9.76 6.45 -13.77
N VAL A 104 9.83 5.53 -12.82
CA VAL A 104 8.79 5.33 -11.81
C VAL A 104 8.68 6.58 -10.95
N SER A 105 7.57 7.28 -11.05
CA SER A 105 7.26 8.44 -10.20
C SER A 105 6.43 8.05 -9.00
N LYS A 106 5.60 7.01 -9.12
CA LYS A 106 4.80 6.46 -8.04
C LYS A 106 4.61 4.96 -8.23
N LEU A 107 4.66 4.20 -7.15
CA LEU A 107 4.31 2.79 -7.06
C LEU A 107 3.27 2.63 -5.96
N ALA A 108 2.08 2.13 -6.30
CA ALA A 108 1.02 1.81 -5.37
C ALA A 108 0.85 0.29 -5.26
N LEU A 109 0.82 -0.23 -4.04
CA LEU A 109 0.59 -1.63 -3.70
C LEU A 109 -0.64 -1.68 -2.78
N CYS A 110 -1.73 -2.26 -3.27
CA CYS A 110 -3.05 -2.12 -2.67
C CYS A 110 -3.80 -3.44 -2.57
N GLY A 111 -4.76 -3.49 -1.65
CA GLY A 111 -5.64 -4.63 -1.40
C GLY A 111 -5.34 -5.31 -0.06
N GLU A 112 -5.41 -6.64 0.00
CA GLU A 112 -5.10 -7.42 1.21
C GLU A 112 -3.57 -7.55 1.41
N ILE A 113 -2.85 -6.43 1.50
CA ILE A 113 -1.37 -6.41 1.62
C ILE A 113 -0.84 -6.84 3.00
N LYS A 114 -1.75 -7.11 3.94
CA LYS A 114 -1.51 -7.62 5.31
C LYS A 114 -0.46 -6.84 6.09
N THR A 115 -0.32 -5.56 5.79
CA THR A 115 0.66 -4.68 6.42
C THR A 115 -0.05 -3.78 7.41
N THR A 116 0.57 -3.52 8.54
CA THR A 116 0.07 -2.62 9.58
C THR A 116 0.79 -1.28 9.56
N ILE A 117 0.23 -0.28 10.25
CA ILE A 117 0.90 1.01 10.44
C ILE A 117 2.22 0.82 11.22
N GLY A 118 2.23 -0.07 12.20
CA GLY A 118 3.42 -0.41 12.98
C GLY A 118 4.56 -0.91 12.08
N ASP A 119 4.26 -1.80 11.13
CA ASP A 119 5.27 -2.34 10.21
C ASP A 119 5.89 -1.23 9.34
N ILE A 120 5.09 -0.27 8.88
CA ILE A 120 5.58 0.88 8.11
C ILE A 120 6.44 1.78 8.99
N VAL A 121 6.01 2.06 10.23
CA VAL A 121 6.74 2.91 11.17
C VAL A 121 8.09 2.29 11.54
N GLU A 122 8.17 0.96 11.68
CA GLU A 122 9.43 0.25 11.93
C GLU A 122 10.43 0.43 10.78
N GLN A 123 9.96 0.40 9.52
CA GLN A 123 10.85 0.52 8.35
C GLN A 123 11.18 1.96 7.94
N ALA A 124 10.21 2.87 8.05
CA ALA A 124 10.28 4.21 7.47
C ALA A 124 10.20 5.35 8.50
N GLY A 125 9.98 5.01 9.77
CA GLY A 125 9.70 5.98 10.83
C GLY A 125 8.26 6.50 10.81
N GLU A 126 7.94 7.33 11.79
CA GLU A 126 6.60 7.90 11.93
C GLU A 126 6.21 8.77 10.72
N PRO A 127 4.91 8.78 10.36
CA PRO A 127 4.42 9.75 9.40
C PRO A 127 4.60 11.17 9.94
N LYS A 128 4.70 12.13 9.04
CA LYS A 128 4.76 13.55 9.38
C LYS A 128 3.38 14.17 9.40
N ASP A 129 2.49 13.65 8.56
CA ASP A 129 1.20 14.25 8.32
C ASP A 129 0.12 13.18 8.14
N ILE A 130 -1.11 13.58 8.44
CA ILE A 130 -2.31 12.77 8.30
C ILE A 130 -3.44 13.60 7.70
N ILE A 131 -4.17 13.00 6.76
CA ILE A 131 -5.41 13.52 6.22
C ILE A 131 -6.50 12.51 6.61
N SER A 132 -7.61 13.00 7.15
CA SER A 132 -8.76 12.18 7.54
C SER A 132 -10.03 12.84 7.04
N GLY A 133 -10.85 12.08 6.32
CA GLY A 133 -12.11 12.56 5.79
C GLY A 133 -13.17 11.48 5.78
N ASP A 134 -14.44 11.90 5.78
CA ASP A 134 -15.57 10.98 5.80
C ASP A 134 -15.58 10.11 4.53
N ASN A 135 -15.82 8.82 4.72
CA ASN A 135 -16.00 7.89 3.62
C ASN A 135 -17.48 7.80 3.23
N PHE A 136 -17.76 7.66 1.93
CA PHE A 136 -19.11 7.64 1.36
C PHE A 136 -20.00 6.52 1.94
N TYR A 137 -19.39 5.41 2.36
CA TYR A 137 -20.07 4.26 2.95
C TYR A 137 -20.13 4.30 4.49
N GLY A 138 -19.73 5.43 5.08
CA GLY A 138 -19.51 5.55 6.51
C GLY A 138 -18.07 5.25 6.93
N GLY A 139 -17.73 5.65 8.15
CA GLY A 139 -16.36 5.63 8.67
C GLY A 139 -15.52 6.75 8.06
N ARG A 140 -14.20 6.59 8.10
CA ARG A 140 -13.24 7.57 7.62
C ARG A 140 -12.22 6.95 6.68
N THR A 141 -11.88 7.66 5.62
CA THR A 141 -10.64 7.41 4.88
C THR A 141 -9.52 8.17 5.57
N VAL A 142 -8.43 7.47 5.86
CA VAL A 142 -7.25 8.02 6.50
C VAL A 142 -6.04 7.81 5.59
N ILE A 143 -5.28 8.88 5.35
CA ILE A 143 -4.05 8.86 4.57
C ILE A 143 -2.95 9.42 5.47
N LEU A 144 -1.91 8.63 5.70
CA LEU A 144 -0.72 9.03 6.45
C LEU A 144 0.43 9.20 5.49
N THR A 145 1.22 10.25 5.66
CA THR A 145 2.30 10.57 4.73
C THR A 145 3.59 10.96 5.45
N ASN A 146 4.71 10.61 4.82
CA ASN A 146 6.01 11.20 5.09
C ASN A 146 6.58 11.68 3.76
N LEU A 147 6.25 12.92 3.43
CA LEU A 147 6.53 13.53 2.13
C LEU A 147 8.03 13.63 1.84
N SER A 148 8.84 13.84 2.89
CA SER A 148 10.29 13.99 2.76
C SER A 148 11.01 12.75 2.24
N ILE A 149 10.43 11.56 2.45
CA ILE A 149 10.97 10.28 1.99
C ILE A 149 10.10 9.60 0.92
N GLY A 150 8.97 10.23 0.55
CA GLY A 150 8.14 9.75 -0.56
C GLY A 150 7.28 8.55 -0.21
N ILE A 151 6.68 8.54 0.98
CA ILE A 151 5.79 7.45 1.42
C ILE A 151 4.42 8.02 1.78
N SER A 152 3.38 7.33 1.31
CA SER A 152 1.99 7.53 1.70
C SER A 152 1.34 6.17 1.91
N TYR A 153 0.47 6.03 2.88
CA TYR A 153 -0.30 4.82 3.09
C TYR A 153 -1.67 5.15 3.64
N SER A 154 -2.65 4.31 3.33
CA SER A 154 -4.04 4.60 3.65
C SER A 154 -4.80 3.38 4.12
N TYR A 155 -5.87 3.67 4.85
CA TYR A 155 -6.86 2.69 5.27
C TYR A 155 -8.22 3.38 5.41
N THR A 156 -9.26 2.57 5.56
CA THR A 156 -10.62 3.03 5.80
C THR A 156 -11.13 2.41 7.09
N THR A 157 -11.70 3.21 7.98
CA THR A 157 -12.30 2.71 9.22
C THR A 157 -13.72 2.21 8.99
N ASP A 158 -14.19 1.37 9.90
CA ASP A 158 -15.62 1.16 10.09
C ASP A 158 -16.24 2.38 10.82
N LEU A 159 -17.57 2.50 10.78
CA LEU A 159 -18.33 3.59 11.43
C LEU A 159 -18.12 3.68 12.95
N ASP A 160 -17.92 2.53 13.59
CA ASP A 160 -17.79 2.37 15.04
C ASP A 160 -16.34 2.32 15.53
N LYS A 161 -15.36 2.36 14.62
CA LYS A 161 -13.93 2.19 14.94
C LYS A 161 -13.10 3.36 14.42
N LEU A 162 -13.30 4.52 15.02
CA LEU A 162 -12.58 5.75 14.71
C LEU A 162 -11.27 5.85 15.50
N GLU A 163 -10.49 4.77 15.54
CA GLU A 163 -9.21 4.72 16.25
C GLU A 163 -8.09 4.34 15.29
N ILE A 164 -6.91 4.91 15.51
CA ILE A 164 -5.68 4.53 14.83
C ILE A 164 -4.69 3.96 15.83
N THR A 165 -4.22 2.75 15.57
CA THR A 165 -3.27 2.00 16.41
C THR A 165 -2.12 1.46 15.55
N PRO A 166 -1.00 1.03 16.15
CA PRO A 166 0.06 0.35 15.40
C PRO A 166 -0.44 -0.88 14.63
N ASP A 167 -1.36 -1.65 15.20
CA ASP A 167 -1.90 -2.88 14.60
C ASP A 167 -2.95 -2.63 13.49
N THR A 168 -3.26 -1.35 13.21
CA THR A 168 -4.22 -0.98 12.17
C THR A 168 -3.70 -1.42 10.80
N GLN A 169 -4.47 -2.26 10.12
CA GLN A 169 -4.10 -2.74 8.78
C GLN A 169 -4.29 -1.65 7.72
N ILE A 170 -3.30 -1.48 6.87
CA ILE A 170 -3.35 -0.57 5.72
C ILE A 170 -3.91 -1.29 4.49
N SER A 171 -4.68 -0.57 3.68
CA SER A 171 -5.26 -1.07 2.43
C SER A 171 -4.41 -0.72 1.22
N CYS A 172 -3.59 0.32 1.32
CA CYS A 172 -2.66 0.73 0.27
C CYS A 172 -1.37 1.29 0.86
N LEU A 173 -0.25 0.91 0.26
CA LEU A 173 1.06 1.53 0.41
C LEU A 173 1.45 2.19 -0.91
N GLU A 174 1.91 3.44 -0.85
CA GLU A 174 2.37 4.21 -1.98
C GLU A 174 3.79 4.73 -1.73
N ILE A 175 4.67 4.47 -2.69
CA ILE A 175 6.03 4.99 -2.76
C ILE A 175 6.06 5.98 -3.92
N PHE A 176 6.53 7.20 -3.73
CA PHE A 176 6.55 8.23 -4.77
C PHE A 176 7.82 9.07 -4.73
N ASP A 177 8.11 9.76 -5.83
CA ASP A 177 9.26 10.66 -5.95
C ASP A 177 8.97 11.96 -5.17
N PRO A 178 9.68 12.25 -4.07
CA PRO A 178 9.45 13.46 -3.28
C PRO A 178 9.60 14.75 -4.09
N LEU A 179 10.43 14.74 -5.14
CA LEU A 179 10.66 15.91 -5.99
C LEU A 179 9.45 16.25 -6.87
N LEU A 180 8.48 15.34 -6.96
CA LEU A 180 7.23 15.52 -7.70
C LEU A 180 6.04 15.80 -6.78
N TYR A 181 6.27 16.06 -5.49
CA TYR A 181 5.19 16.26 -4.52
C TYR A 181 4.22 17.37 -4.93
N ASP A 182 4.71 18.56 -5.29
CA ASP A 182 3.86 19.69 -5.65
C ASP A 182 3.01 19.37 -6.90
N ASP A 183 3.62 18.78 -7.93
CA ASP A 183 2.91 18.33 -9.12
C ASP A 183 1.84 17.28 -8.78
N MET A 184 2.14 16.35 -7.86
CA MET A 184 1.20 15.31 -7.43
C MET A 184 0.06 15.88 -6.59
N LEU A 185 0.34 16.91 -5.79
CA LEU A 185 -0.65 17.62 -5.00
C LEU A 185 -1.63 18.37 -5.92
N GLU A 186 -1.14 19.08 -6.93
CA GLU A 186 -1.96 19.73 -7.96
C GLU A 186 -2.78 18.72 -8.77
N ALA A 187 -2.19 17.55 -9.05
CA ALA A 187 -2.85 16.42 -9.66
C ALA A 187 -3.82 15.66 -8.72
N LYS A 188 -4.02 16.15 -7.48
CA LYS A 188 -4.97 15.64 -6.48
C LYS A 188 -4.70 14.20 -5.99
N PHE A 189 -3.44 13.78 -5.99
CA PHE A 189 -3.08 12.41 -5.60
C PHE A 189 -3.31 12.10 -4.13
N PHE A 190 -3.08 13.07 -3.25
CA PHE A 190 -3.17 12.87 -1.80
C PHE A 190 -4.58 13.05 -1.23
N SER A 191 -5.57 13.19 -2.11
CA SER A 191 -6.99 13.38 -1.75
C SER A 191 -7.93 12.49 -2.56
N ASN A 192 -7.41 11.42 -3.17
CA ASN A 192 -8.16 10.53 -4.08
C ASN A 192 -8.92 11.28 -5.19
N GLY A 193 -8.42 12.45 -5.63
CA GLY A 193 -9.05 13.28 -6.65
C GLY A 193 -10.12 14.24 -6.14
N TYR A 194 -10.51 14.18 -4.86
CA TYR A 194 -11.60 15.00 -4.31
C TYR A 194 -11.18 16.44 -4.08
N TYR A 195 -10.04 16.65 -3.41
CA TYR A 195 -9.58 17.98 -3.01
C TYR A 195 -8.52 18.51 -3.96
N ASN A 196 -8.58 19.80 -4.28
CA ASN A 196 -7.45 20.49 -4.91
C ASN A 196 -6.27 20.63 -3.92
N ALA A 197 -5.16 21.20 -4.38
CA ALA A 197 -3.95 21.36 -3.56
C ALA A 197 -4.20 22.13 -2.26
N GLU A 198 -4.87 23.28 -2.34
CA GLU A 198 -5.18 24.13 -1.18
C GLU A 198 -6.08 23.41 -0.17
N GLU A 199 -7.14 22.74 -0.66
CA GLU A 199 -8.07 21.97 0.17
C GLU A 199 -7.37 20.77 0.83
N THR A 200 -6.48 20.09 0.11
CA THR A 200 -5.68 18.98 0.65
C THR A 200 -4.80 19.45 1.79
N LEU A 201 -4.07 20.55 1.59
CA LEU A 201 -3.23 21.16 2.63
C LEU A 201 -4.05 21.65 3.82
N LYS A 202 -5.25 22.18 3.56
CA LYS A 202 -6.19 22.56 4.62
C LYS A 202 -6.71 21.35 5.40
N ALA A 203 -6.91 20.19 4.77
CA ALA A 203 -7.37 18.97 5.45
C ALA A 203 -6.24 18.24 6.20
N GLN A 204 -4.99 18.62 5.97
CA GLN A 204 -3.81 17.99 6.55
C GLN A 204 -3.59 18.44 8.00
N TYR A 205 -3.27 17.47 8.85
CA TYR A 205 -2.84 17.68 10.23
C TYR A 205 -1.41 17.14 10.41
N PRO A 206 -0.57 17.80 11.22
CA PRO A 206 0.66 17.19 11.69
C PRO A 206 0.35 15.91 12.46
N TRP A 207 1.16 14.87 12.27
CA TRP A 207 1.05 13.64 13.04
C TRP A 207 1.26 13.91 14.53
N ASN A 208 0.30 13.48 15.34
CA ASN A 208 0.28 13.63 16.80
C ASN A 208 0.06 12.28 17.50
N GLY A 209 0.54 11.20 16.88
CA GLY A 209 0.48 9.84 17.42
C GLY A 209 -0.87 9.14 17.29
N TYR A 210 -0.91 7.92 17.81
CA TYR A 210 -2.07 7.01 17.82
C TYR A 210 -3.22 7.49 18.71
N GLY A 211 -4.45 7.03 18.45
CA GLY A 211 -5.63 7.31 19.28
C GLY A 211 -6.92 7.55 18.49
N ASN A 212 -7.90 8.19 19.13
CA ASN A 212 -9.17 8.49 18.50
C ASN A 212 -9.03 9.58 17.41
N LEU A 213 -9.59 9.32 16.22
CA LEU A 213 -9.50 10.21 15.06
C LEU A 213 -10.35 11.49 15.22
N ASP A 214 -11.50 11.44 15.90
CA ASP A 214 -12.34 12.63 16.15
C ASP A 214 -11.65 13.60 17.10
N GLU A 215 -10.94 13.08 18.10
CA GLU A 215 -10.23 13.87 19.09
C GLU A 215 -8.95 14.48 18.52
N LYS A 216 -8.16 13.70 17.78
CA LYS A 216 -6.85 14.12 17.30
C LYS A 216 -6.87 14.79 15.93
N TYR A 217 -7.76 14.35 15.04
CA TYR A 217 -7.76 14.72 13.62
C TYR A 217 -9.21 14.91 13.12
N PRO A 218 -9.99 15.84 13.68
CA PRO A 218 -11.39 16.03 13.29
C PRO A 218 -11.52 16.41 11.80
N PRO A 219 -12.59 15.98 11.10
CA PRO A 219 -12.83 16.35 9.70
C PRO A 219 -12.94 17.87 9.60
N ARG A 220 -12.44 18.42 8.49
CA ARG A 220 -12.53 19.84 8.17
C ARG A 220 -13.49 20.08 7.02
#